data_AF-A0A1I4B3Y4-F1
#
_entry.id   AF-A0A1I4B3Y4-F1
#
_cell.length_a   1.000
_cell.length_b   1.000
_cell.length_c   1.000
_cell.angle_alpha   90.00
_cell.angle_beta   90.00
_cell.angle_gamma   90.00
#
_symmetry.space_group_name_H-M   'P 1'
#
loop_
_entity.id
_entity.type
_entity.pdbx_description
1 polymer ?
#
loop_
_entity_poly.entity_id
_entity_poly.type
_entity_poly.pdbx_seq_one_letter_code
_entity_poly.pdbx_strand_id
1 'polypeptide(L)'
;MGGSNGFGRTSGTPGGVSSGPAAPKSRPNRYYGTATLDATRVGRDAGRIAEEVIAHLSGLVGATVTVTLEIQASVPDGVPENVIRTVTENGRTLKFTTQGFEEG
;
A
#
# COMPACT_ATOMS: atom_id res chain seq x y z
N MET A 1 63.46 -39.91 -34.04
CA MET A 1 62.64 -38.69 -34.19
C MET A 1 61.17 -39.07 -34.01
N GLY A 2 60.42 -38.27 -33.25
CA GLY A 2 58.97 -38.40 -32.98
C GLY A 2 58.65 -39.41 -31.87
N GLY A 3 58.05 -39.09 -30.73
CA GLY A 3 57.30 -37.91 -30.29
C GLY A 3 55.98 -38.38 -29.67
N SER A 4 55.83 -38.27 -28.35
CA SER A 4 54.52 -38.12 -27.67
C SER A 4 54.72 -37.92 -26.17
N ASN A 5 54.64 -36.66 -25.76
CA ASN A 5 54.41 -36.25 -24.38
C ASN A 5 52.90 -36.25 -24.13
N GLY A 6 52.40 -37.14 -23.27
CA GLY A 6 51.02 -37.14 -22.81
C GLY A 6 50.96 -36.88 -21.30
N PHE A 7 50.93 -35.61 -20.90
CA PHE A 7 50.72 -35.23 -19.51
C PHE A 7 49.29 -35.62 -19.07
N GLY A 8 49.22 -36.58 -18.14
CA GLY A 8 48.00 -36.94 -17.44
C GLY A 8 47.49 -35.75 -16.62
N ARG A 9 46.22 -35.40 -16.85
CA ARG A 9 45.50 -34.33 -16.18
C ARG A 9 45.35 -34.67 -14.69
N THR A 10 46.03 -33.94 -13.81
CA THR A 10 45.61 -33.85 -12.40
C THR A 10 44.42 -32.89 -12.34
N SER A 11 43.26 -33.46 -12.06
CA SER A 11 42.01 -32.78 -11.80
C SER A 11 42.19 -31.82 -10.62
N GLY A 12 42.26 -30.53 -10.92
CA GLY A 12 42.12 -29.48 -9.93
C GLY A 12 40.75 -29.57 -9.26
N THR A 13 40.75 -29.78 -7.96
CA THR A 13 39.57 -29.72 -7.08
C THR A 13 38.85 -28.38 -7.28
N PRO A 14 37.58 -28.35 -7.73
CA PRO A 14 36.79 -27.14 -7.63
C PRO A 14 36.53 -26.90 -6.15
N GLY A 15 37.04 -25.78 -5.64
CA GLY A 15 36.83 -25.33 -4.28
C GLY A 15 35.35 -25.39 -3.92
N GLY A 16 35.04 -26.12 -2.85
CA GLY A 16 33.75 -26.06 -2.19
C GLY A 16 33.55 -24.65 -1.67
N VAL A 17 32.83 -23.82 -2.42
CA VAL A 17 32.16 -22.65 -1.87
C VAL A 17 31.16 -23.18 -0.86
N SER A 18 31.55 -23.11 0.41
CA SER A 18 30.63 -23.28 1.53
C SER A 18 29.55 -22.23 1.38
N SER A 19 28.42 -22.63 0.80
CA SER A 19 27.19 -21.85 0.83
C SER A 19 26.70 -21.87 2.27
N GLY A 20 27.22 -20.94 3.06
CA GLY A 20 26.66 -20.63 4.38
C GLY A 20 25.18 -20.30 4.25
N PRO A 21 24.34 -20.58 5.27
CA PRO A 21 22.90 -20.35 5.18
C PRO A 21 22.64 -18.89 4.82
N ALA A 22 21.96 -18.65 3.69
CA ALA A 22 21.53 -17.32 3.32
C ALA A 22 20.62 -16.78 4.42
N ALA A 23 20.94 -15.59 4.95
CA ALA A 23 20.10 -14.92 5.95
C ALA A 23 18.65 -14.83 5.42
N PRO A 24 17.63 -15.10 6.27
CA PRO A 24 16.25 -15.06 5.81
C PRO A 24 15.92 -13.66 5.32
N LYS A 25 15.43 -13.56 4.07
CA LYS A 25 14.95 -12.29 3.51
C LYS A 25 13.77 -11.82 4.36
N SER A 26 13.87 -10.61 4.91
CA SER A 26 12.80 -9.97 5.66
C SER A 26 11.55 -9.87 4.80
N ARG A 27 10.40 -10.28 5.35
CA ARG A 27 9.10 -10.16 4.69
C ARG A 27 8.55 -8.72 4.86
N PRO A 28 7.83 -8.17 3.86
CA PRO A 28 7.10 -6.92 4.05
C PRO A 28 6.11 -7.03 5.22
N ASN A 29 6.02 -5.98 6.03
CA ASN A 29 5.19 -5.95 7.24
C ASN A 29 4.26 -4.71 7.32
N ARG A 30 4.25 -3.87 6.28
CA ARG A 30 3.37 -2.70 6.18
C ARG A 30 2.78 -2.61 4.78
N TYR A 31 1.46 -2.37 4.72
CA TYR A 31 0.75 -2.02 3.50
C TYR A 31 0.35 -0.55 3.55
N TYR A 32 0.43 0.14 2.41
CA TYR A 32 -0.11 1.47 2.20
C TYR A 32 -0.64 1.55 0.78
N GLY A 33 -1.85 2.05 0.62
CA GLY A 33 -2.49 2.21 -0.68
C GLY A 33 -3.55 3.30 -0.62
N THR A 34 -3.75 3.97 -1.75
CA THR A 34 -4.78 4.98 -1.94
C THR A 34 -5.55 4.67 -3.23
N ALA A 35 -6.82 5.06 -3.27
CA ALA A 35 -7.67 4.93 -4.45
C ALA A 35 -8.58 6.14 -4.55
N THR A 36 -8.66 6.73 -5.75
CA THR A 36 -9.67 7.75 -6.06
C THR A 36 -10.98 7.05 -6.35
N LEU A 37 -12.04 7.41 -5.63
CA LEU A 37 -13.37 6.81 -5.80
C LEU A 37 -14.25 7.72 -6.67
N ASP A 38 -15.23 7.11 -7.34
CA ASP A 38 -16.27 7.86 -8.02
C ASP A 38 -17.21 8.49 -6.97
N ALA A 39 -17.27 9.82 -6.93
CA ALA A 39 -18.08 10.57 -5.97
C ALA A 39 -19.58 10.22 -6.04
N THR A 40 -20.07 9.76 -7.19
CA THR A 40 -21.47 9.33 -7.36
C THR A 40 -21.72 7.89 -6.88
N ARG A 41 -20.65 7.12 -6.63
CA ARG A 41 -20.70 5.69 -6.29
C ARG A 41 -19.78 5.31 -5.12
N VAL A 42 -19.43 6.27 -4.26
CA VAL A 42 -18.50 6.08 -3.13
C VAL A 42 -18.80 4.83 -2.31
N GLY A 43 -20.07 4.58 -1.95
CA GLY A 43 -20.44 3.41 -1.15
C GLY A 43 -20.14 2.08 -1.84
N ARG A 44 -20.36 1.99 -3.16
CA ARG A 44 -20.06 0.78 -3.94
C ARG A 44 -18.55 0.54 -4.01
N ASP A 45 -17.79 1.57 -4.35
CA ASP A 45 -16.34 1.43 -4.54
C ASP A 45 -15.63 1.16 -3.20
N ALA A 46 -16.02 1.87 -2.14
CA ALA A 46 -15.53 1.63 -0.79
C ALA A 46 -15.88 0.22 -0.29
N GLY A 47 -17.09 -0.27 -0.59
CA GLY A 47 -17.50 -1.65 -0.29
C GLY A 47 -16.60 -2.69 -0.97
N ARG A 48 -16.30 -2.50 -2.26
CA ARG A 48 -15.39 -3.39 -2.98
C ARG A 48 -13.97 -3.37 -2.41
N ILE A 49 -13.46 -2.19 -2.05
CA ILE A 49 -12.14 -2.09 -1.37
C ILE A 49 -12.16 -2.78 -0.01
N ALA A 50 -13.29 -2.70 0.70
CA ALA A 50 -13.47 -3.37 1.98
C ALA A 50 -13.34 -4.89 1.82
N GLU A 51 -14.01 -5.47 0.83
CA GLU A 51 -14.00 -6.91 0.55
C GLU A 51 -12.66 -7.41 0.00
N GLU A 52 -12.09 -6.72 -0.98
CA GLU A 52 -10.94 -7.21 -1.76
C GLU A 52 -9.58 -6.87 -1.13
N VAL A 53 -9.53 -5.92 -0.19
CA VAL A 53 -8.25 -5.47 0.41
C VAL A 53 -8.32 -5.44 1.93
N ILE A 54 -9.26 -4.68 2.49
CA ILE A 54 -9.32 -4.44 3.94
C ILE A 54 -9.61 -5.75 4.69
N ALA A 55 -10.50 -6.60 4.16
CA ALA A 55 -10.83 -7.89 4.78
C ALA A 55 -9.60 -8.80 4.90
N HIS A 56 -8.78 -8.89 3.85
CA HIS A 56 -7.55 -9.68 3.89
C HIS A 56 -6.54 -9.15 4.91
N LEU A 57 -6.36 -7.83 4.99
CA LEU A 57 -5.43 -7.22 5.95
C LEU A 57 -5.93 -7.36 7.39
N SER A 58 -7.23 -7.15 7.62
CA SER A 58 -7.86 -7.22 8.94
C SER A 58 -7.96 -8.66 9.45
N GLY A 59 -7.95 -9.65 8.56
CA GLY A 59 -7.90 -11.07 8.92
C GLY A 59 -6.54 -11.56 9.42
N LEU A 60 -5.47 -10.75 9.30
CA LEU A 60 -4.14 -11.13 9.78
C LEU A 60 -4.04 -10.94 11.30
N VAL A 61 -3.59 -11.99 12.00
CA VAL A 61 -3.39 -11.95 13.46
C VAL A 61 -2.40 -10.84 13.83
N GLY A 62 -2.83 -9.93 14.70
CA GLY A 62 -2.03 -8.81 15.19
C GLY A 62 -1.91 -7.63 14.23
N ALA A 63 -2.58 -7.64 13.08
CA ALA A 63 -2.63 -6.48 12.20
C ALA A 63 -3.50 -5.37 12.79
N THR A 64 -3.04 -4.13 12.67
CA THR A 64 -3.85 -2.93 12.89
C THR A 64 -4.10 -2.29 11.55
N VAL A 65 -5.38 -2.14 11.19
CA VAL A 65 -5.79 -1.54 9.92
C VAL A 65 -6.46 -0.20 10.19
N THR A 66 -5.92 0.86 9.60
CA THR A 66 -6.51 2.19 9.62
C THR A 66 -6.99 2.55 8.22
N VAL A 67 -8.22 3.04 8.13
CA VAL A 67 -8.83 3.50 6.87
C VAL A 67 -9.18 4.97 7.03
N THR A 68 -8.78 5.78 6.06
CA THR A 68 -9.07 7.22 6.02
C THR A 68 -9.90 7.52 4.79
N LEU A 69 -10.97 8.31 4.95
CA LEU A 69 -11.72 8.91 3.86
C LEU A 69 -11.37 10.39 3.76
N GLU A 70 -10.86 10.80 2.60
CA GLU A 70 -10.61 12.22 2.28
C GLU A 70 -11.65 12.69 1.27
N ILE A 71 -12.24 13.87 1.53
CA ILE A 71 -13.27 14.47 0.67
C ILE A 71 -12.74 15.83 0.21
N GLN A 72 -12.67 16.01 -1.11
CA GLN A 72 -12.27 17.27 -1.74
C GLN A 72 -13.36 17.71 -2.70
N ALA A 73 -13.73 18.98 -2.62
CA ALA A 73 -14.68 19.61 -3.53
C ALA A 73 -14.12 20.95 -3.99
N SER A 74 -14.11 21.19 -5.29
CA SER A 74 -13.81 22.50 -5.87
C SER A 74 -15.11 23.12 -6.35
N VAL A 75 -15.44 24.30 -5.82
CA VAL A 75 -16.64 25.06 -6.18
C VAL A 75 -16.20 26.46 -6.61
N PRO A 76 -15.94 26.67 -7.91
CA PRO A 76 -15.32 27.90 -8.41
C PRO A 76 -16.08 29.18 -8.06
N ASP A 77 -17.41 29.12 -8.04
CA ASP A 77 -18.28 30.27 -7.75
C ASP A 77 -18.53 30.47 -6.25
N GLY A 78 -17.85 29.68 -5.40
CA GLY A 78 -18.04 29.67 -3.96
C GLY A 78 -19.15 28.74 -3.49
N VAL A 79 -19.09 28.37 -2.21
CA VAL A 79 -20.05 27.46 -1.58
C VAL A 79 -21.17 28.28 -0.93
N PRO A 80 -22.45 28.00 -1.22
CA PRO A 80 -23.57 28.68 -0.58
C PRO A 80 -23.55 28.55 0.95
N GLU A 81 -23.93 29.60 1.68
CA GLU A 81 -23.87 29.63 3.15
C GLU A 81 -24.66 28.48 3.81
N ASN A 82 -25.82 28.13 3.26
CA ASN A 82 -26.62 27.01 3.74
C ASN A 82 -25.89 25.67 3.59
N VAL A 83 -25.09 25.50 2.53
CA VAL A 83 -24.28 24.29 2.31
C VAL A 83 -23.09 24.28 3.25
N ILE A 84 -22.40 25.42 3.43
CA ILE A 84 -21.29 25.55 4.40
C ILE A 84 -21.75 25.12 5.79
N ARG A 85 -22.89 25.67 6.26
CA ARG A 85 -23.46 25.32 7.56
C ARG A 85 -23.75 23.82 7.67
N THR A 86 -24.41 23.26 6.67
CA THR A 86 -24.82 21.84 6.66
C THR A 86 -23.61 20.91 6.69
N VAL A 87 -22.61 21.14 5.84
CA VAL A 87 -21.42 20.28 5.75
C VAL A 87 -20.58 20.38 7.01
N THR A 88 -20.42 21.59 7.57
CA THR A 88 -19.67 21.80 8.82
C THR A 88 -20.36 21.12 10.02
N GLU A 89 -21.70 21.18 10.09
CA GLU A 89 -22.45 20.47 11.14
C GLU A 89 -22.33 18.95 10.98
N ASN A 90 -22.45 18.44 9.76
CA ASN A 90 -22.28 17.01 9.48
C ASN A 90 -20.89 16.52 9.85
N GLY A 91 -19.83 17.23 9.48
CA GLY A 91 -18.47 16.83 9.82
C GLY A 91 -18.24 16.79 11.33
N ARG A 92 -18.82 17.71 12.11
CA ARG A 92 -18.80 17.65 13.59
C ARG A 92 -19.55 16.42 14.12
N THR A 93 -20.77 16.20 13.65
CA THR A 93 -21.60 15.05 14.06
C THR A 93 -20.96 13.70 13.72
N LEU A 94 -20.35 13.61 12.54
CA LEU A 94 -19.64 12.43 12.05
C LEU A 94 -18.19 12.33 12.55
N LYS A 95 -17.78 13.25 13.43
CA LYS A 95 -16.47 13.26 14.11
C LYS A 95 -15.28 13.24 13.16
N PHE A 96 -15.34 14.04 12.10
CA PHE A 96 -14.20 14.24 11.22
C PHE A 96 -13.04 14.82 12.02
N THR A 97 -11.87 14.18 11.93
CA THR A 97 -10.65 14.63 12.61
C THR A 97 -10.16 15.97 12.06
N THR A 98 -10.24 16.13 10.74
CA THR A 98 -9.88 17.37 10.01
C THR A 98 -11.01 17.69 9.04
N GLN A 99 -11.46 18.94 9.03
CA GLN A 99 -12.53 19.45 8.15
C GLN A 99 -12.44 20.98 8.05
N GLY A 100 -12.96 21.54 6.96
CA GLY A 100 -13.07 22.98 6.79
C GLY A 100 -13.32 23.36 5.33
N PHE A 101 -13.80 24.58 5.12
CA PHE A 101 -13.72 25.25 3.82
C PHE A 101 -12.50 26.18 3.87
N GLU A 102 -11.73 26.21 2.80
CA GLU A 102 -10.60 27.13 2.67
C GLU A 102 -11.10 28.46 2.09
N GLU A 103 -10.66 29.57 2.66
CA GLU A 103 -10.83 30.89 2.06
C GLU A 103 -9.74 31.06 0.99
N GLY A 104 -10.16 31.44 -0.22
CA GLY A 104 -9.25 31.70 -1.34
C GLY A 104 -8.65 33.10 -1.32
#